data_AF-A0A7S3Y7L1-F1
#
_entry.id   AF-A0A7S3Y7L1-F1
#
_cell.length_a   1.000
_cell.length_b   1.000
_cell.length_c   1.000
_cell.angle_alpha   90.00
_cell.angle_beta   90.00
_cell.angle_gamma   90.00
#
_symmetry.space_group_name_H-M   'P 1'
#
loop_
_entity.id
_entity.type
_entity.pdbx_description
1 polymer ?
#
loop_
_entity_poly.entity_id
_entity_poly.type
_entity_poly.pdbx_seq_one_letter_code
_entity_poly.pdbx_strand_id
1 'polypeptide(L)'
;SPDKVAYNTVLKGYAKQRNMKQCKQWYSRMLTANVKPDVQTYCTLLDGCAATGNTVLMEDWFNKMREVGVWPNKFAYTTMMKGYSKKGNIKQCQHWYGQMV
;
A
#
# COMPACT_ATOMS: atom_id res chain seq x y z
N SER A 1 9.67 -23.29 -0.51
CA SER A 1 8.57 -22.36 -0.22
C SER A 1 8.77 -21.09 -1.03
N PRO A 2 7.73 -20.47 -1.60
CA PRO A 2 7.86 -19.14 -2.15
C PRO A 2 8.34 -18.22 -1.02
N ASP A 3 9.49 -17.59 -1.23
CA ASP A 3 9.96 -16.58 -0.30
C ASP A 3 9.15 -15.29 -0.49
N LYS A 4 9.40 -14.32 0.38
CA LYS A 4 8.72 -13.02 0.36
C LYS A 4 8.81 -12.32 -1.01
N VAL A 5 9.90 -12.55 -1.76
CA VAL A 5 10.13 -11.94 -3.07
C VAL A 5 9.10 -12.43 -4.08
N ALA A 6 8.75 -13.72 -4.06
CA ALA A 6 7.72 -14.28 -4.93
C ALA A 6 6.35 -13.63 -4.69
N TYR A 7 5.92 -13.51 -3.43
CA TYR A 7 4.65 -12.84 -3.09
C TYR A 7 4.64 -11.36 -3.51
N ASN A 8 5.71 -10.62 -3.20
CA ASN A 8 5.84 -9.21 -3.58
C ASN A 8 5.83 -9.03 -5.12
N THR A 9 6.40 -9.98 -5.86
CA THR A 9 6.39 -9.97 -7.33
C THR A 9 4.97 -10.12 -7.89
N VAL A 10 4.21 -11.09 -7.36
CA VAL A 10 2.82 -11.32 -7.77
C VAL A 10 1.93 -10.14 -7.40
N LEU A 11 2.07 -9.62 -6.18
CA LEU A 11 1.37 -8.42 -5.73
C LEU A 11 1.65 -7.22 -6.65
N LYS A 12 2.91 -7.01 -7.03
CA LYS A 12 3.31 -5.92 -7.93
C LYS A 12 2.68 -6.08 -9.32
N GLY A 13 2.57 -7.30 -9.82
CA GLY A 13 1.88 -7.61 -11.08
C GLY A 13 0.41 -7.18 -11.05
N TYR A 14 -0.34 -7.59 -10.03
CA TYR A 14 -1.75 -7.23 -9.91
C TYR A 14 -1.98 -5.75 -9.57
N ALA A 15 -1.10 -5.14 -8.77
CA ALA A 15 -1.18 -3.71 -8.45
C ALA A 15 -1.03 -2.84 -9.70
N LYS A 16 -0.09 -3.19 -10.60
CA LYS A 16 0.05 -2.52 -11.91
C LYS A 16 -1.20 -2.64 -12.79
N GLN A 17 -1.89 -3.77 -12.71
CA GLN A 17 -3.16 -3.99 -13.40
C GLN A 17 -4.36 -3.35 -12.68
N ARG A 18 -4.12 -2.64 -11.57
CA ARG A 18 -5.16 -2.04 -10.70
C ARG A 18 -6.14 -3.08 -10.13
N ASN A 19 -5.75 -4.35 -10.10
CA ASN A 19 -6.59 -5.45 -9.64
C ASN A 19 -6.45 -5.64 -8.12
N MET A 20 -7.03 -4.70 -7.37
CA MET A 20 -6.92 -4.71 -5.91
C MET A 20 -7.64 -5.90 -5.24
N LYS A 21 -8.59 -6.52 -5.94
CA LYS A 21 -9.22 -7.78 -5.49
C LYS A 21 -8.17 -8.90 -5.42
N GLN A 22 -7.40 -9.08 -6.49
CA GLN A 22 -6.32 -10.06 -6.51
C GLN A 22 -5.19 -9.70 -5.53
N CYS A 23 -4.84 -8.43 -5.40
CA CYS A 23 -3.87 -7.99 -4.40
C CYS A 23 -4.29 -8.40 -2.98
N LYS A 24 -5.55 -8.19 -2.59
CA LYS A 24 -6.08 -8.61 -1.29
C LYS A 24 -6.00 -10.13 -1.11
N GLN A 25 -6.38 -10.90 -2.13
CA GLN A 25 -6.31 -12.37 -2.07
C GLN A 25 -4.87 -12.87 -1.87
N TRP A 26 -3.90 -12.31 -2.59
CA TRP A 26 -2.49 -12.69 -2.46
C TRP A 26 -1.87 -12.24 -1.14
N TYR A 27 -2.25 -11.07 -0.63
CA TYR A 27 -1.88 -10.64 0.71
C TYR A 27 -2.41 -11.62 1.78
N SER A 28 -3.68 -12.04 1.70
CA SER A 28 -4.21 -13.05 2.64
C SER A 28 -3.46 -14.37 2.53
N ARG A 29 -3.14 -14.85 1.30
CA ARG A 29 -2.33 -16.06 1.10
C ARG A 29 -0.93 -15.94 1.69
N MET A 30 -0.32 -14.76 1.60
CA MET A 30 0.98 -14.47 2.21
C MET A 30 0.93 -14.66 3.72
N LEU A 31 -0.11 -14.12 4.38
CA LEU A 31 -0.33 -14.27 5.81
C LEU A 31 -0.60 -15.73 6.21
N THR A 32 -1.47 -16.44 5.48
CA THR A 32 -1.77 -17.86 5.75
C THR A 32 -0.53 -18.76 5.59
N ALA A 33 0.39 -18.38 4.70
CA ALA A 33 1.66 -19.08 4.52
C ALA A 33 2.74 -18.67 5.55
N ASN A 34 2.39 -17.89 6.58
CA ASN A 34 3.32 -17.33 7.58
C ASN A 34 4.46 -16.48 6.99
N VAL A 35 4.26 -15.93 5.79
CA VAL A 35 5.21 -15.00 5.18
C VAL A 35 4.86 -13.60 5.66
N LYS A 36 5.78 -12.95 6.38
CA LYS A 36 5.51 -11.63 6.96
C LYS A 36 5.57 -10.53 5.88
N PRO A 37 4.51 -9.71 5.72
CA PRO A 37 4.55 -8.55 4.84
C PRO A 37 5.58 -7.55 5.35
N ASP A 38 6.17 -6.80 4.42
CA ASP A 38 7.15 -5.76 4.72
C ASP A 38 6.77 -4.44 4.07
N VAL A 39 7.66 -3.45 4.22
CA VAL A 39 7.46 -2.12 3.64
C VAL A 39 7.19 -2.17 2.14
N GLN A 40 7.83 -3.08 1.41
CA GLN A 40 7.61 -3.23 -0.03
C GLN A 40 6.22 -3.79 -0.34
N THR A 41 5.73 -4.75 0.45
CA THR A 41 4.36 -5.27 0.33
C THR A 41 3.34 -4.13 0.44
N TYR A 42 3.41 -3.33 1.52
CA TYR A 42 2.45 -2.25 1.75
C TYR A 42 2.59 -1.11 0.75
N CYS A 43 3.82 -0.72 0.38
CA CYS A 43 4.04 0.29 -0.66
C CYS A 43 3.42 -0.13 -2.00
N THR A 44 3.50 -1.42 -2.35
CA THR A 44 2.89 -1.97 -3.57
C THR A 44 1.36 -1.90 -3.51
N LEU A 45 0.76 -2.23 -2.36
CA LEU A 45 -0.69 -2.14 -2.16
C LEU A 45 -1.17 -0.68 -2.23
N LEU A 46 -0.46 0.24 -1.58
CA LEU A 46 -0.75 1.67 -1.60
C LEU A 46 -0.68 2.25 -3.02
N ASP A 47 0.35 1.92 -3.80
CA ASP A 47 0.52 2.41 -5.17
C ASP A 47 -0.63 1.94 -6.08
N GLY A 48 -1.03 0.66 -5.96
CA GLY A 48 -2.19 0.11 -6.66
C GLY A 48 -3.50 0.86 -6.33
N CYS A 49 -3.70 1.25 -5.06
CA CYS A 49 -4.85 2.06 -4.65
C CYS A 49 -4.77 3.51 -5.12
N ALA A 50 -3.58 4.13 -5.08
CA ALA A 50 -3.35 5.49 -5.54
C ALA A 50 -3.59 5.64 -7.05
N ALA A 51 -3.40 4.57 -7.83
CA ALA A 51 -3.72 4.54 -9.26
C ALA A 51 -5.24 4.63 -9.54
N THR A 52 -6.08 4.13 -8.62
CA THR A 52 -7.56 4.16 -8.75
C THR A 52 -8.19 5.32 -7.98
N GLY A 53 -7.40 6.08 -7.21
CA GLY A 53 -7.90 7.16 -6.35
C GLY A 53 -8.70 6.64 -5.15
N ASN A 54 -8.64 5.35 -4.81
CA ASN A 54 -9.37 4.80 -3.67
C ASN A 54 -8.67 5.16 -2.35
N THR A 55 -8.82 6.41 -1.91
CA THR A 55 -8.18 6.95 -0.70
C THR A 55 -8.58 6.25 0.58
N VAL A 56 -9.82 5.74 0.69
CA VAL A 56 -10.26 4.96 1.85
C VAL A 56 -9.40 3.71 2.00
N LEU A 57 -9.24 2.94 0.90
CA LEU A 57 -8.42 1.75 0.92
C LEU A 57 -6.93 2.05 1.11
N MET A 58 -6.46 3.23 0.69
CA MET A 58 -5.09 3.67 0.96
C MET A 58 -4.87 3.88 2.46
N GLU A 59 -5.79 4.54 3.16
CA GLU A 59 -5.71 4.75 4.61
C GLU A 59 -5.76 3.43 5.37
N ASP A 60 -6.64 2.50 4.96
CA ASP A 60 -6.70 1.16 5.55
C ASP A 60 -5.34 0.45 5.48
N TRP A 61 -4.69 0.45 4.31
CA TRP A 61 -3.38 -0.18 4.15
C TRP A 61 -2.27 0.54 4.91
N PHE A 62 -2.29 1.87 4.94
CA PHE A 62 -1.31 2.67 5.67
C PHE A 62 -1.42 2.44 7.18
N ASN A 63 -2.64 2.39 7.71
CA ASN A 63 -2.90 2.08 9.11
C ASN A 63 -2.49 0.65 9.44
N LYS A 64 -2.87 -0.31 8.58
CA LYS A 64 -2.52 -1.72 8.78
C LYS A 64 -1.01 -1.93 8.85
N MET A 65 -0.25 -1.26 8.00
CA MET A 65 1.20 -1.27 7.98
C MET A 65 1.78 -0.89 9.37
N ARG A 66 1.28 0.20 9.98
CA ARG A 66 1.69 0.65 11.32
C ARG A 66 1.26 -0.31 12.43
N GLU A 67 0.02 -0.80 12.37
CA GLU A 67 -0.54 -1.74 13.36
C GLU A 67 0.30 -3.02 13.51
N VAL A 68 0.86 -3.51 12.40
CA VAL A 68 1.70 -4.73 12.40
C VAL A 68 3.19 -4.43 12.62
N GLY A 69 3.53 -3.20 13.02
CA GLY A 69 4.91 -2.79 13.33
C GLY A 69 5.81 -2.59 12.11
N VAL A 70 5.24 -2.45 10.90
CA VAL A 70 6.01 -2.08 9.71
C VAL A 70 5.98 -0.56 9.58
N TRP A 71 7.15 0.09 9.68
CA TRP A 71 7.20 1.55 9.67
C TRP A 71 7.09 2.14 8.25
N PRO A 72 6.16 3.07 8.00
CA PRO A 72 6.04 3.78 6.73
C PRO A 72 7.33 4.51 6.37
N ASN A 73 7.75 4.41 5.11
CA ASN A 73 8.88 5.18 4.57
C ASN A 73 8.38 6.38 3.76
N LYS A 74 9.31 7.20 3.27
CA LYS A 74 9.01 8.34 2.38
C LYS A 74 8.14 7.95 1.17
N PHE A 75 8.31 6.75 0.62
CA PHE A 75 7.49 6.28 -0.50
C PHE A 75 6.03 6.09 -0.09
N ALA A 76 5.74 5.52 1.08
CA ALA A 76 4.37 5.38 1.58
C ALA A 76 3.68 6.74 1.74
N TYR A 77 4.33 7.71 2.40
CA TYR A 77 3.78 9.07 2.58
C TYR A 77 3.55 9.80 1.25
N THR A 78 4.54 9.80 0.36
CA THR A 78 4.39 10.43 -0.97
C THR A 78 3.31 9.75 -1.81
N THR A 79 3.07 8.45 -1.60
CA THR A 79 1.96 7.73 -2.26
C THR A 79 0.60 8.18 -1.72
N MET A 80 0.46 8.39 -0.41
CA MET A 80 -0.75 8.99 0.20
C MET A 80 -1.05 10.37 -0.41
N MET A 81 -0.03 11.24 -0.48
CA MET A 81 -0.15 12.56 -1.10
C MET A 81 -0.57 12.47 -2.57
N LYS A 82 0.02 11.57 -3.36
CA LYS A 82 -0.36 11.36 -4.78
C LYS A 82 -1.82 10.95 -4.94
N GLY A 83 -2.31 10.03 -4.10
CA GLY A 83 -3.72 9.59 -4.14
C GLY A 83 -4.69 10.74 -3.85
N TYR A 84 -4.40 11.54 -2.84
CA TYR A 84 -5.22 12.71 -2.48
C TYR A 84 -5.13 13.85 -3.50
N SER A 85 -3.96 14.07 -4.10
CA SER A 85 -3.76 15.06 -5.15
C SER A 85 -4.62 14.77 -6.39
N LYS A 86 -4.77 13.49 -6.76
CA LYS A 86 -5.63 13.09 -7.88
C LYS A 86 -7.12 13.36 -7.64
N LYS A 87 -7.55 13.42 -6.37
CA LYS A 87 -8.91 13.83 -5.98
C LYS A 87 -9.07 15.34 -5.83
N GLY A 88 -8.02 16.14 -6.02
CA GLY A 88 -8.03 17.57 -5.74
C GLY A 88 -8.12 17.91 -4.24
N ASN A 89 -7.86 16.95 -3.35
CA ASN A 89 -7.97 17.16 -1.91
C ASN A 89 -6.65 17.66 -1.31
N ILE A 90 -6.39 18.96 -1.50
CA ILE A 90 -5.16 19.63 -1.07
C ILE A 90 -4.97 19.57 0.46
N LYS A 91 -6.05 19.69 1.24
CA LYS A 91 -5.99 19.61 2.72
C LYS A 91 -5.38 18.29 3.17
N GLN A 92 -5.81 17.17 2.57
CA GLN A 92 -5.24 15.86 2.90
C GLN A 92 -3.80 15.71 2.40
N CYS A 93 -3.44 16.26 1.24
CA CYS A 93 -2.04 16.29 0.81
C CYS A 93 -1.13 16.99 1.83
N GLN A 94 -1.54 18.14 2.35
CA GLN A 94 -0.79 18.89 3.38
C GLN A 94 -0.71 18.12 4.69
N HIS A 95 -1.79 17.48 5.10
CA HIS A 95 -1.81 16.61 6.29
C HIS A 95 -0.76 15.48 6.18
N TRP A 96 -0.73 14.76 5.06
CA TRP A 96 0.23 13.68 4.84
C TRP A 96 1.67 14.18 4.70
N TYR A 97 1.87 15.38 4.12
CA TYR A 97 3.19 16.02 4.10
C TYR A 97 3.69 16.33 5.51
N GLY A 98 2.83 16.89 6.37
CA GLY A 98 3.18 17.22 7.75
C GLY A 98 3.52 15.99 8.61
N GLN A 99 2.96 14.82 8.31
CA GLN A 99 3.33 13.58 9.00
C GLN A 99 4.64 12.94 8.49
N MET A 100 5.14 13.37 7.33
CA MET A 100 6.37 12.84 6.73
C MET A 100 7.63 13.55 7.25
N VAL A 101 7.50 14.83 7.60
CA VAL A 101 8.59 15.73 7.99
C VAL A 101 8.93 15.60 9.47
#